data_AF-A0A2S2DPT9-F1
#
_entry.id   AF-A0A2S2DPT9-F1
#
_cell.length_a   1.000
_cell.length_b   1.000
_cell.length_c   1.000
_cell.angle_alpha   90.00
_cell.angle_beta   90.00
_cell.angle_gamma   90.00
#
_symmetry.space_group_name_H-M   'P 1'
#
loop_
_entity.id
_entity.type
_entity.pdbx_description
1 polymer ?
#
loop_
_entity_poly.entity_id
_entity_poly.type
_entity_poly.pdbx_seq_one_letter_code
_entity_poly.pdbx_strand_id
1 'polypeptide(L)'
;MRAPARPVRRVAGWISGAVDVQRHQSGHPFARAHLGHYLKGQGVRVDVVSPGMIITPATETCPNDNPGAGEGLTQPAPFRQIGEPDDIAAAVKFLASSESR
;
A
#
# COMPACT_ATOMS: atom_id res chain seq x y z
N MET A 1 -20.38 26.42 19.18
CA MET A 1 -18.91 26.43 19.03
C MET A 1 -18.45 25.04 18.62
N ARG A 2 -17.74 24.91 17.50
CA ARG A 2 -17.23 23.62 17.00
C ARG A 2 -15.90 23.34 17.72
N ALA A 3 -15.78 22.21 18.40
CA ALA A 3 -14.57 21.84 19.12
C ALA A 3 -13.34 21.83 18.18
N PRO A 4 -12.14 22.26 18.65
CA PRO A 4 -10.94 22.23 17.83
C PRO A 4 -10.62 20.80 17.41
N ALA A 5 -10.38 20.59 16.11
CA ALA A 5 -10.03 19.29 15.56
C ALA A 5 -8.74 18.77 16.24
N ARG A 6 -8.85 17.66 16.98
CA ARG A 6 -7.69 16.99 17.59
C ARG A 6 -6.63 16.70 16.50
N PRO A 7 -5.34 16.92 16.77
CA PRO A 7 -4.29 16.57 15.83
C PRO A 7 -4.34 15.08 15.55
N VAL A 8 -4.52 14.71 14.28
CA VAL A 8 -4.48 13.32 13.81
C VAL A 8 -3.10 12.77 14.11
N ARG A 9 -3.00 11.68 14.88
CA ARG A 9 -1.71 11.26 15.45
C ARG A 9 -1.18 9.91 15.00
N ARG A 10 -1.87 9.14 14.16
CA ARG A 10 -1.34 7.86 13.66
C ARG A 10 -1.97 7.51 12.31
N VAL A 11 -1.15 6.99 11.40
CA VAL A 11 -1.55 6.38 10.13
C VAL A 11 -1.29 4.89 10.27
N ALA A 12 -2.33 4.08 10.10
CA ALA A 12 -2.18 2.64 9.92
C ALA A 12 -2.17 2.38 8.41
N GLY A 13 -0.98 2.14 7.85
CA GLY A 13 -0.81 1.72 6.47
C GLY A 13 -0.76 0.20 6.39
N TRP A 14 -1.59 -0.40 5.55
CA TRP A 14 -1.45 -1.80 5.15
C TRP A 14 -0.78 -1.82 3.77
N ILE A 15 0.44 -2.33 3.70
CA ILE A 15 1.18 -2.57 2.46
C ILE A 15 1.15 -4.08 2.26
N SER A 16 0.40 -4.54 1.26
CA SER A 16 0.47 -5.94 0.86
C SER A 16 1.69 -6.11 -0.06
N GLY A 17 2.77 -6.66 0.49
CA GLY A 17 3.89 -7.19 -0.28
C GLY A 17 3.84 -8.72 -0.28
N ALA A 18 4.18 -9.30 -1.42
CA ALA A 18 4.32 -10.73 -1.72
C ALA A 18 3.06 -11.50 -2.17
N VAL A 19 3.11 -11.88 -3.46
CA VAL A 19 2.60 -13.12 -4.07
C VAL A 19 1.10 -13.40 -3.95
N ASP A 20 0.29 -12.58 -4.63
CA ASP A 20 -0.87 -13.02 -5.44
C ASP A 20 -1.43 -11.78 -6.17
N VAL A 21 -0.68 -11.30 -7.17
CA VAL A 21 -1.05 -10.14 -7.99
C VAL A 21 -2.42 -10.43 -8.63
N GLN A 22 -3.34 -9.47 -8.52
CA GLN A 22 -4.77 -9.47 -8.87
C GLN A 22 -5.79 -10.00 -7.83
N ARG A 23 -5.65 -11.20 -7.25
CA ARG A 23 -6.80 -11.83 -6.55
C ARG A 23 -7.14 -11.18 -5.20
N HIS A 24 -6.13 -10.73 -4.47
CA HIS A 24 -6.30 -10.13 -3.14
C HIS A 24 -6.57 -8.62 -3.13
N GLN A 25 -6.45 -7.93 -4.27
CA GLN A 25 -6.66 -6.48 -4.31
C GLN A 25 -8.12 -6.08 -4.03
N SER A 26 -9.05 -7.02 -4.19
CA SER A 26 -10.47 -6.85 -3.94
C SER A 26 -10.83 -6.48 -2.48
N GLY A 27 -9.95 -6.74 -1.51
CA GLY A 27 -10.19 -6.45 -0.09
C GLY A 27 -9.78 -5.04 0.38
N HIS A 28 -8.96 -4.32 -0.38
CA HIS A 28 -8.35 -3.05 0.07
C HIS A 28 -9.35 -1.92 0.38
N PRO A 29 -10.39 -1.67 -0.43
CA PRO A 29 -11.37 -0.62 -0.13
C PRO A 29 -12.15 -0.93 1.15
N PHE A 30 -12.37 -2.22 1.42
CA PHE A 30 -13.08 -2.69 2.60
C PHE A 30 -12.26 -2.46 3.87
N ALA A 31 -10.94 -2.69 3.83
CA ALA A 31 -10.06 -2.46 4.97
C ALA A 31 -10.05 -0.98 5.42
N ARG A 32 -9.96 -0.04 4.47
CA ARG A 32 -10.02 1.40 4.79
C ARG A 32 -11.38 1.79 5.39
N ALA A 33 -12.48 1.37 4.79
CA ALA A 33 -13.82 1.73 5.25
C ALA A 33 -14.14 1.12 6.63
N HIS A 34 -13.81 -0.16 6.80
CA HIS A 34 -14.08 -0.91 8.02
C HIS A 34 -13.24 -0.35 9.20
N LEU A 35 -11.92 -0.28 9.06
CA LEU A 35 -11.05 0.25 10.12
C LEU A 35 -11.26 1.75 10.37
N GLY A 36 -11.53 2.52 9.31
CA GLY A 36 -11.85 3.93 9.41
C GLY A 36 -13.09 4.18 10.26
N HIS A 37 -14.11 3.31 10.19
CA HIS A 37 -15.29 3.37 11.05
C HIS A 37 -14.93 3.20 12.53
N TYR A 38 -14.17 2.16 12.89
CA TYR A 38 -13.80 1.88 14.29
C TYR A 38 -12.84 2.91 14.89
N LEU A 39 -12.00 3.54 14.06
CA LEU A 39 -10.92 4.42 14.53
C LEU A 39 -11.25 5.92 14.45
N LYS A 40 -12.39 6.29 13.86
CA LYS A 40 -12.81 7.70 13.68
C LYS A 40 -12.81 8.52 14.98
N GLY A 41 -13.18 7.91 16.11
CA GLY A 41 -13.20 8.57 17.43
C GLY A 41 -11.82 8.80 18.06
N GLN A 42 -10.78 8.14 17.54
CA GLN A 42 -9.43 8.15 18.11
C GLN A 42 -8.48 9.12 17.39
N GLY A 43 -8.96 9.82 16.35
CA GLY A 43 -8.11 10.72 15.56
C GLY A 43 -7.03 9.99 14.77
N VAL A 44 -7.33 8.77 14.29
CA VAL A 44 -6.43 7.93 13.48
C VAL A 44 -6.98 7.88 12.05
N ARG A 45 -6.09 8.03 11.05
CA ARG A 45 -6.42 7.86 9.63
C ARG A 45 -5.96 6.48 9.16
N VAL A 46 -6.71 5.93 8.21
CA VAL A 46 -6.42 4.62 7.60
C VAL A 46 -6.34 4.83 6.11
N ASP A 47 -5.16 4.63 5.53
CA ASP A 47 -4.94 4.73 4.10
C ASP A 47 -4.35 3.40 3.60
N VAL A 48 -4.56 3.10 2.32
CA VAL A 48 -4.09 1.85 1.72
C VAL A 48 -3.30 2.19 0.46
N VAL A 49 -2.10 1.61 0.34
CA VAL A 49 -1.26 1.68 -0.85
C VAL A 49 -1.18 0.26 -1.42
N SER A 50 -1.62 0.09 -2.65
CA SER A 50 -1.62 -1.20 -3.35
C SER A 50 -0.67 -1.14 -4.54
N PRO A 51 0.65 -1.28 -4.33
CA PRO A 51 1.61 -1.29 -5.42
C PRO A 51 1.52 -2.57 -6.26
N GLY A 52 2.16 -2.55 -7.43
CA GLY A 52 2.47 -3.76 -8.19
C GLY A 52 3.61 -4.56 -7.55
N MET A 53 4.34 -5.36 -8.33
CA MET A 53 5.51 -6.08 -7.84
C MET A 53 6.63 -5.08 -7.48
N ILE A 54 7.03 -5.08 -6.22
CA ILE A 54 8.17 -4.32 -5.68
C ILE A 54 9.21 -5.32 -5.18
N ILE A 55 10.48 -5.10 -5.48
CA ILE A 55 11.57 -5.91 -4.95
C ILE A 55 11.80 -5.54 -3.47
N THR A 56 11.78 -6.54 -2.61
CA THR A 56 11.98 -6.44 -1.17
C THR A 56 12.60 -7.75 -0.70
N PRO A 57 13.18 -7.83 0.52
CA PRO A 57 13.67 -9.11 1.05
C PRO A 57 12.60 -10.22 1.06
N ALA A 58 11.31 -9.87 1.12
CA ALA A 58 10.21 -10.84 1.06
C ALA A 58 9.85 -11.31 -0.36
N THR A 59 10.31 -10.60 -1.39
CA THR A 59 9.95 -10.83 -2.80
C THR A 59 11.16 -11.02 -3.72
N GLU A 60 12.38 -10.99 -3.17
CA GLU A 60 13.65 -11.02 -3.93
C GLU A 60 13.86 -12.31 -4.73
N THR A 61 13.28 -13.43 -4.28
CA THR A 61 13.40 -14.72 -4.97
C THR A 61 12.39 -14.89 -6.10
N CYS A 62 11.27 -14.15 -6.06
CA CYS A 62 10.16 -14.32 -7.01
C CYS A 62 10.55 -14.24 -8.50
N PRO A 63 11.47 -13.36 -8.93
CA PRO A 63 11.89 -13.31 -10.33
C PRO A 63 12.69 -14.54 -10.79
N ASN A 64 13.31 -15.25 -9.84
CA ASN A 64 14.25 -16.35 -10.08
C ASN A 64 13.62 -17.73 -9.87
N ASP A 65 12.40 -17.82 -9.33
CA ASP A 65 11.79 -19.09 -8.94
C ASP A 65 11.56 -20.03 -10.13
N ASN A 66 11.26 -19.52 -11.33
CA ASN A 66 11.02 -20.34 -12.54
C ASN A 66 11.40 -19.61 -13.85
N PRO A 67 11.70 -20.34 -14.95
CA PRO A 67 11.83 -19.74 -16.29
C PRO A 67 10.58 -18.96 -16.69
N GLY A 68 10.72 -17.67 -17.02
CA GLY A 68 9.61 -16.80 -17.40
C GLY A 68 8.88 -16.13 -16.22
N ALA A 69 9.27 -16.39 -14.97
CA ALA A 69 8.67 -15.74 -13.79
C ALA A 69 8.85 -14.22 -13.85
N GLY A 70 10.06 -13.72 -14.12
CA GLY A 70 10.32 -12.28 -14.25
C GLY A 70 9.47 -11.58 -15.33
N GLU A 71 9.21 -12.26 -16.45
CA GLU A 71 8.32 -11.73 -17.49
C GLU A 71 6.88 -11.69 -16.98
N GLY A 72 6.36 -12.79 -16.41
CA GLY A 72 5.01 -12.84 -15.86
C GLY A 72 4.74 -11.79 -14.78
N LEU A 73 5.75 -11.46 -13.98
CA LEU A 73 5.68 -10.42 -12.94
C LEU A 73 5.61 -8.99 -13.50
N THR A 74 6.24 -8.75 -14.65
CA THR A 74 6.33 -7.40 -15.25
C THR A 74 5.32 -7.16 -16.38
N GLN A 75 4.77 -8.21 -17.00
CA GLN A 75 3.75 -8.10 -18.06
C GLN A 75 2.58 -7.15 -17.74
N PRO A 76 1.96 -7.19 -16.54
CA PRO A 76 0.82 -6.31 -16.25
C PRO A 76 1.23 -4.86 -15.98
N ALA A 77 2.52 -4.59 -15.73
CA ALA A 77 3.00 -3.25 -15.47
C ALA A 77 3.21 -2.49 -16.80
N PRO A 78 2.69 -1.26 -16.95
CA PRO A 78 2.87 -0.46 -18.17
C PRO A 78 4.35 -0.26 -18.57
N PHE A 79 5.23 -0.17 -17.57
CA PHE A 79 6.67 0.03 -17.76
C PHE A 79 7.49 -1.27 -17.82
N ARG A 80 6.82 -2.44 -17.72
CA ARG A 80 7.45 -3.78 -17.74
C ARG A 80 8.69 -3.89 -16.85
N GLN A 81 8.61 -3.31 -15.66
CA GLN A 81 9.69 -3.31 -14.68
C GLN A 81 9.15 -3.68 -13.31
N ILE A 82 10.00 -4.32 -12.51
CA ILE A 82 9.78 -4.49 -11.07
C ILE A 82 10.13 -3.16 -10.42
N GLY A 83 9.28 -2.68 -9.51
CA GLY A 83 9.55 -1.43 -8.79
C GLY A 83 10.48 -1.63 -7.60
N GLU A 84 10.98 -0.52 -7.08
CA GLU A 84 11.83 -0.44 -5.89
C GLU A 84 11.03 0.14 -4.70
N PRO A 85 11.47 -0.09 -3.45
CA PRO A 85 10.80 0.50 -2.28
C PRO A 85 10.68 2.02 -2.34
N ASP A 86 11.63 2.69 -2.98
CA ASP A 86 11.62 4.15 -3.15
C ASP A 86 10.47 4.64 -4.04
N ASP A 87 9.98 3.82 -4.96
CA ASP A 87 8.86 4.16 -5.86
C ASP A 87 7.55 4.42 -5.08
N ILE A 88 7.40 3.80 -3.90
CA ILE A 88 6.21 3.96 -3.05
C ILE A 88 6.44 4.88 -1.84
N ALA A 89 7.71 5.15 -1.49
CA ALA A 89 8.07 5.87 -0.28
C ALA A 89 7.47 7.29 -0.23
N ALA A 90 7.48 8.01 -1.35
CA ALA A 90 6.92 9.35 -1.44
C ALA A 90 5.39 9.36 -1.23
N ALA A 91 4.69 8.38 -1.80
CA ALA A 91 3.24 8.25 -1.62
C ALA A 91 2.90 7.92 -0.16
N VAL A 92 3.61 6.98 0.45
CA VAL A 92 3.44 6.64 1.87
C VAL A 92 3.72 7.85 2.77
N LYS A 93 4.80 8.60 2.48
CA LYS A 93 5.15 9.82 3.23
C LYS A 93 4.05 10.88 3.13
N PHE A 94 3.49 11.10 1.94
CA PHE A 94 2.37 12.04 1.76
C PHE A 94 1.14 11.60 2.55
N LEU A 95 0.73 10.32 2.43
CA LEU A 95 -0.40 9.76 3.17
C LEU A 95 -0.20 9.82 4.70
N ALA A 96 1.04 9.72 5.16
CA ALA A 96 1.41 9.89 6.55
C ALA A 96 1.40 11.36 7.03
N SER A 97 1.53 12.33 6.12
CA SER A 97 1.65 13.75 6.44
C SER A 97 0.28 14.41 6.67
N SER A 98 0.28 15.57 7.32
CA SER A 98 -0.93 16.39 7.49
C SER A 98 -1.50 16.95 6.18
N GLU A 99 -0.76 16.88 5.09
CA GLU A 99 -1.13 17.45 3.78
C GLU A 99 -2.14 16.58 3.03
N SER A 100 -2.15 15.26 3.29
CA SER A 100 -3.08 14.30 2.66
C SER A 100 -4.50 14.32 3.27
N ARG A 101 -5.12 15.49 3.44
CA ARG A 101 -6.45 15.63 4.07
C ARG A 101 -7.59 15.72 3.07
#